data_AF-A0A1J6HTX2-F1
#
_entry.id   AF-A0A1J6HTX2-F1
#
_cell.length_a   1.000
_cell.length_b   1.000
_cell.length_c   1.000
_cell.angle_alpha   90.00
_cell.angle_beta   90.00
_cell.angle_gamma   90.00
#
_symmetry.space_group_name_H-M   'P 1'
#
loop_
_entity.id
_entity.type
_entity.pdbx_description
1 polymer ?
#
loop_
_entity_poly.entity_id
_entity_poly.type
_entity_poly.pdbx_seq_one_letter_code
_entity_poly.pdbx_strand_id
1 'polypeptide(L)' 'MKLWPIRIIPGPGDNIMIVVNYKNEEKQFDAEEISSTMLTKIKEFAKACIGSTVTNVAVNVTAYFTYPYIMT' A
#
# COMPACT_ATOMS: atom_id res chain seq x y z
N MET A 1 -23.91 5.03 3.79
CA MET A 1 -23.65 4.47 2.44
C MET A 1 -22.24 3.91 2.42
N LYS A 2 -22.06 2.63 2.08
CA LYS A 2 -20.72 2.02 1.91
C LYS A 2 -20.28 2.29 0.47
N LEU A 3 -19.41 3.29 0.28
CA LEU A 3 -18.94 3.72 -1.05
C LEU A 3 -17.90 2.77 -1.67
N TRP A 4 -17.32 1.88 -0.86
CA TRP A 4 -16.17 1.09 -1.27
C TRP A 4 -16.50 -0.41 -1.33
N PRO A 5 -16.24 -1.11 -2.45
CA PRO A 5 -16.42 -2.56 -2.58
C PRO A 5 -15.33 -3.41 -1.89
N ILE A 6 -14.53 -2.83 -0.98
CA ILE A 6 -13.43 -3.51 -0.29
C ILE A 6 -13.89 -3.85 1.13
N ARG A 7 -13.59 -5.07 1.55
CA ARG A 7 -13.85 -5.52 2.91
C ARG A 7 -12.71 -5.08 3.81
N ILE A 8 -13.04 -4.26 4.80
CA ILE A 8 -12.11 -3.75 5.81
C ILE A 8 -12.48 -4.36 7.15
N ILE A 9 -11.49 -4.85 7.89
CA ILE A 9 -11.65 -5.43 9.24
C ILE A 9 -10.64 -4.80 10.20
N PRO A 10 -10.93 -4.73 11.51
CA PRO A 10 -9.95 -4.33 12.51
C PRO A 10 -8.87 -5.40 12.67
N GLY A 11 -7.61 -4.95 12.69
CA GLY A 11 -6.43 -5.75 12.96
C GLY A 11 -5.89 -5.53 14.38
N PRO A 12 -4.73 -6.14 14.70
CA PRO A 12 -4.08 -5.95 15.98
C PRO A 12 -3.67 -4.47 16.17
N GLY A 13 -3.92 -3.92 17.35
CA GLY A 13 -3.56 -2.54 17.69
C GLY A 13 -4.39 -1.46 16.99
N ASP A 14 -5.66 -1.75 16.68
CA ASP A 14 -6.58 -0.87 15.93
C ASP A 14 -6.11 -0.51 14.50
N ASN A 15 -5.15 -1.28 13.97
CA ASN A 15 -4.73 -1.15 12.58
C ASN A 15 -5.81 -1.63 11.61
N ILE A 16 -5.86 -1.01 10.44
CA ILE A 16 -6.85 -1.34 9.42
C ILE A 16 -6.31 -2.48 8.55
N MET A 17 -7.05 -3.58 8.48
CA MET A 17 -6.75 -4.70 7.60
C MET A 17 -7.70 -4.71 6.41
N ILE A 18 -7.14 -4.82 5.22
CA ILE A 18 -7.84 -4.95 3.96
C ILE A 18 -7.91 -6.43 3.61
N VAL A 19 -9.14 -6.91 3.39
CA VAL A 19 -9.39 -8.31 3.04
C VAL A 19 -9.69 -8.42 1.56
N VAL A 20 -8.92 -9.25 0.87
CA VAL A 20 -9.08 -9.55 -0.54
C VAL A 20 -9.17 -11.05 -0.76
N ASN A 21 -9.94 -11.46 -1.77
CA ASN A 21 -9.89 -12.82 -2.26
C ASN A 21 -8.81 -12.91 -3.34
N TYR A 22 -7.77 -13.70 -3.09
CA TYR A 22 -6.69 -13.93 -4.04
C TYR A 22 -6.58 -15.44 -4.29
N LYS A 23 -6.75 -15.86 -5.55
CA LYS A 23 -6.69 -17.27 -5.95
C LYS A 23 -7.62 -18.19 -5.13
N ASN A 24 -8.85 -17.73 -4.86
CA ASN A 24 -9.86 -18.41 -4.03
C ASN A 24 -9.51 -18.51 -2.53
N GLU A 25 -8.41 -17.91 -2.09
CA GLU A 25 -8.05 -17.81 -0.68
C GLU A 25 -8.33 -16.40 -0.16
N GLU A 26 -8.89 -16.32 1.04
CA GLU A 26 -9.04 -15.04 1.72
C GLU A 26 -7.71 -14.64 2.34
N LYS A 27 -7.18 -13.49 1.92
CA LYS A 27 -5.94 -12.92 2.46
C LYS A 27 -6.21 -11.56 3.08
N GLN A 28 -5.49 -11.30 4.16
CA GLN A 28 -5.56 -10.05 4.91
C GLN A 28 -4.22 -9.34 4.76
N PHE A 29 -4.28 -8.08 4.37
CA PHE A 29 -3.12 -7.23 4.20
C PHE A 29 -3.33 -5.95 5.00
N ASP A 30 -2.30 -5.46 5.65
CA ASP A 30 -2.34 -4.09 6.16
C ASP A 30 -2.20 -3.08 5.00
N ALA A 31 -2.47 -1.81 5.29
CA ALA A 31 -2.39 -0.75 4.28
C ALA A 31 -0.96 -0.50 3.78
N GLU A 32 0.05 -0.79 4.60
CA GLU A 32 1.46 -0.56 4.30
C GLU A 32 2.00 -1.60 3.31
N GLU A 33 1.63 -2.88 3.46
CA GLU A 33 2.01 -3.99 2.59
C GLU A 33 1.45 -3.79 1.18
N ILE A 34 0.21 -3.32 1.07
CA ILE A 34 -0.40 -2.95 -0.22
C ILE A 34 0.36 -1.78 -0.84
N SER A 35 0.66 -0.75 -0.05
CA SER A 35 1.40 0.43 -0.51
C SER A 35 2.81 0.07 -0.97
N SER A 36 3.51 -0.79 -0.23
CA SER A 36 4.84 -1.31 -0.55
C SER A 36 4.84 -2.13 -1.85
N THR A 37 3.83 -2.98 -2.04
CA THR A 37 3.65 -3.75 -3.28
C THR A 37 3.45 -2.83 -4.48
N MET A 38 2.66 -1.77 -4.31
CA MET A 38 2.44 -0.77 -5.36
C MET A 38 3.72 0.00 -5.70
N LEU A 39 4.46 0.47 -4.69
CA LEU A 39 5.74 1.17 -4.88
C LEU A 39 6.78 0.27 -5.56
N THR A 40 6.82 -1.02 -5.22
CA THR A 40 7.71 -2.00 -5.87
C THR A 40 7.40 -2.12 -7.35
N LYS A 41 6.12 -2.20 -7.74
CA LYS A 41 5.72 -2.22 -9.16
C LYS A 41 6.09 -0.94 -9.90
N ILE A 42 5.93 0.22 -9.26
CA ILE A 42 6.34 1.51 -9.85
C ILE A 42 7.85 1.53 -10.06
N LYS A 43 8.63 1.03 -9.10
CA LYS A 43 10.08 0.91 -9.21
C LYS A 43 10.50 -0.04 -10.34
N GLU A 44 9.84 -1.18 -10.50
CA GLU A 44 10.09 -2.10 -11.60
C GLU A 44 9.78 -1.46 -12.96
N PHE A 45 8.66 -0.75 -13.06
CA PHE A 45 8.28 -0.01 -14.26
C PHE A 45 9.33 1.08 -14.60
N ALA A 46 9.75 1.87 -13.61
CA ALA A 46 10.77 2.89 -13.80
C ALA A 46 12.12 2.29 -14.22
N LYS A 47 12.52 1.15 -13.63
CA LYS A 47 13.72 0.41 -14.04
C LYS A 47 13.63 -0.07 -15.49
N ALA A 48 12.46 -0.55 -15.93
CA ALA A 48 12.25 -0.97 -17.31
C ALA A 48 12.31 0.22 -18.29
N CYS A 49 11.78 1.39 -17.90
CA CYS A 49 11.82 2.60 -18.74
C CYS A 49 13.22 3.22 -18.86
N ILE A 50 13.99 3.26 -17.76
CA ILE A 50 15.29 3.93 -17.71
C ILE A 50 16.43 2.97 -18.08
N GLY A 51 16.23 1.65 -17.92
CA GLY A 51 17.25 0.62 -18.19
C GLY A 51 18.31 0.49 -17.09
N SER A 52 18.10 1.11 -15.92
CA SER A 52 19.04 1.10 -14.79
C SER A 52 18.33 0.99 -13.44
N THR A 53 19.06 0.62 -12.39
CA THR A 53 18.48 0.42 -11.06
C THR A 53 18.07 1.75 -10.43
N VAL A 54 16.80 1.87 -10.04
CA VAL A 54 16.26 3.01 -9.30
C VAL A 54 16.34 2.73 -7.79
N THR A 55 17.16 3.51 -7.08
CA THR A 55 17.35 3.35 -5.62
C THR A 55 16.60 4.39 -4.80
N ASN A 56 16.58 5.64 -5.28
CA ASN A 56 16.00 6.77 -4.54
C ASN A 56 14.70 7.22 -5.21
N VAL A 57 13.66 7.47 -4.40
CA VAL A 57 12.35 7.94 -4.86
C VAL A 57 11.80 8.99 -3.91
N ALA A 58 11.15 10.00 -4.46
CA ALA A 58 10.36 10.97 -3.71
C ALA A 58 8.87 10.63 -3.88
N VAL A 59 8.17 10.41 -2.78
CA VAL A 59 6.73 10.11 -2.76
C VAL A 59 5.99 11.32 -2.21
N ASN A 60 5.04 11.85 -2.97
CA ASN A 60 4.22 12.97 -2.53
C ASN A 60 3.05 12.47 -1.67
N VAL A 61 2.84 13.10 -0.52
CA VAL A 61 1.67 12.92 0.35
C VAL A 61 0.89 14.23 0.45
N THR A 62 -0.41 14.14 0.74
CA THR A 62 -1.24 15.33 0.95
C THR A 62 -0.90 16.01 2.27
N ALA A 63 -1.05 17.33 2.37
CA ALA A 63 -0.72 18.11 3.57
C ALA A 63 -1.48 17.70 4.84
N TYR A 64 -2.60 16.99 4.72
CA TYR A 64 -3.40 16.49 5.86
C TYR A 64 -2.91 15.13 6.41
N PHE A 65 -1.85 14.57 5.82
CA PHE A 65 -1.28 13.32 6.31
C PHE A 65 -0.63 13.57 7.68
N THR A 66 -1.21 12.98 8.73
CA THR A 66 -0.83 13.30 10.12
C THR A 66 0.38 12.45 10.55
N TYR A 67 1.19 13.02 11.45
CA TYR A 67 2.50 12.52 11.86
C TYR A 67 2.65 11.05 12.32
N PRO A 68 1.68 10.34 12.95
CA PRO A 68 1.92 8.95 13.35
C PRO A 68 2.08 7.98 12.17
N TYR A 69 1.88 8.42 10.92
CA TYR A 69 1.95 7.57 9.72
C TYR A 69 3.18 7.84 8.82
N ILE A 70 4.06 8.79 9.18
CA ILE A 70 5.23 9.19 8.35
C ILE A 70 6.53 8.50 8.81
N MET A 71 6.53 7.85 9.98
CA MET A 71 7.75 7.39 10.65
C MET A 71 7.69 5.93 11.14
N THR A 72 6.84 5.11 10.54
CA THR A 72 6.87 3.65 10.72
C THR A 72 7.48 3.00 9.49
#